data_AF-A0A367H824-F1
#
_entry.id   AF-A0A367H824-F1
#
_cell.length_a   1.000
_cell.length_b   1.000
_cell.length_c   1.000
_cell.angle_alpha   90.00
_cell.angle_beta   90.00
_cell.angle_gamma   90.00
#
_symmetry.space_group_name_H-M   'P 1'
#
loop_
_entity.id
_entity.type
_entity.pdbx_description
1 polymer ?
#
loop_
_entity_poly.entity_id
_entity_poly.type
_entity_poly.pdbx_seq_one_letter_code
_entity_poly.pdbx_strand_id
1 'polypeptide(L)'
;MMIDSRQYREELDYFVDYAGQTTVYLPLLYDAAEGILDSKPSREEVERVILQLISDVIDRGVQVVDLGGSGGDFTPWESSKSETLRRVAEEMKRYDDPMDFIEICWFRA
;
A
#
# COMPACT_ATOMS: atom_id res chain seq x y z
N MET A 1 16.46 -10.16 6.52
CA MET A 1 15.75 -9.06 5.85
C MET A 1 16.65 -7.83 5.82
N MET A 2 17.19 -7.48 4.65
CA MET A 2 17.78 -6.15 4.43
C MET A 2 16.84 -5.40 3.50
N ILE A 3 16.39 -4.24 3.94
CA ILE A 3 15.64 -3.28 3.12
C ILE A 3 16.69 -2.40 2.44
N ASP A 4 16.70 -2.31 1.11
CA ASP A 4 17.47 -1.25 0.45
C ASP A 4 16.86 0.09 0.85
N SER A 5 17.53 0.77 1.78
CA SER A 5 17.02 2.01 2.37
C SER A 5 16.95 3.16 1.36
N ARG A 6 17.74 3.12 0.28
CA ARG A 6 17.68 4.13 -0.77
C ARG A 6 16.46 3.87 -1.65
N GLN A 7 16.32 2.65 -2.15
CA GLN A 7 15.17 2.26 -2.98
C GLN A 7 13.86 2.45 -2.22
N TYR A 8 13.81 2.07 -0.93
CA TYR A 8 12.64 2.30 -0.09
C TYR A 8 12.20 3.77 -0.06
N ARG A 9 13.15 4.71 0.08
CA ARG A 9 12.83 6.15 0.10
C ARG A 9 12.36 6.63 -1.27
N GLU A 10 13.00 6.16 -2.34
CA GLU A 10 12.61 6.50 -3.72
C GLU A 10 11.18 6.04 -4.01
N GLU A 11 10.82 4.82 -3.62
CA GLU A 11 9.45 4.28 -3.75
C GLU A 11 8.45 5.06 -2.88
N LEU A 12 8.81 5.37 -1.63
CA LEU A 12 7.94 6.15 -0.74
C LEU A 12 7.67 7.56 -1.30
N ASP A 13 8.71 8.24 -1.79
CA ASP A 13 8.58 9.56 -2.42
C ASP A 13 7.72 9.45 -3.70
N TYR A 14 7.96 8.44 -4.53
CA TYR A 14 7.17 8.16 -5.72
C TYR A 14 5.68 7.97 -5.41
N PHE A 15 5.32 7.16 -4.42
CA PHE A 15 3.91 6.91 -4.10
C PHE A 15 3.19 8.13 -3.57
N VAL A 16 3.86 8.97 -2.79
CA VAL A 16 3.29 10.23 -2.28
C VAL A 16 3.02 11.19 -3.42
N ASP A 17 3.99 11.37 -4.32
CA ASP A 17 3.84 12.23 -5.50
C ASP A 17 2.78 11.68 -6.47
N TYR A 18 2.71 10.35 -6.62
CA TYR A 18 1.77 9.71 -7.53
C TYR A 18 0.33 9.79 -6.99
N ALA A 19 0.14 9.61 -5.68
CA ALA A 19 -1.14 9.77 -5.00
C ALA A 19 -1.68 11.22 -5.05
N GLY A 20 -0.82 12.22 -5.22
CA GLY A 20 -1.22 13.62 -5.45
C GLY A 20 -1.68 13.92 -6.87
N GLN A 21 -1.37 13.05 -7.83
CA GLN A 21 -1.71 13.23 -9.25
C GLN A 21 -2.90 12.36 -9.66
N THR A 22 -2.99 11.16 -9.09
CA THR A 22 -4.02 10.17 -9.39
C THR A 22 -4.19 9.21 -8.21
N THR A 23 -4.91 8.12 -8.41
CA THR A 23 -5.10 7.09 -7.40
C THR A 23 -4.07 5.97 -7.57
N VAL A 24 -3.46 5.53 -6.47
CA VAL A 24 -2.55 4.39 -6.42
C VAL A 24 -3.29 3.17 -5.90
N TYR A 25 -3.13 2.02 -6.54
CA TYR A 25 -3.73 0.75 -6.13
C TYR A 25 -2.73 -0.10 -5.35
N LEU A 26 -3.22 -0.83 -4.33
CA LEU A 26 -2.37 -1.62 -3.43
C LEU A 26 -1.41 -2.62 -4.13
N PRO A 27 -1.75 -3.27 -5.27
CA PRO A 27 -0.78 -4.10 -6.00
C PRO A 27 0.52 -3.39 -6.39
N LEU A 28 0.52 -2.06 -6.61
CA LEU A 28 1.77 -1.33 -6.90
C LEU A 28 2.71 -1.29 -5.68
N LEU A 29 2.14 -1.15 -4.49
CA LEU A 29 2.94 -1.17 -3.26
C LEU A 29 3.49 -2.58 -3.00
N TYR A 30 2.79 -3.63 -3.44
CA TYR A 30 3.29 -5.00 -3.40
C TYR A 30 4.51 -5.18 -4.30
N ASP A 31 4.41 -4.78 -5.57
CA ASP A 31 5.52 -4.86 -6.53
C ASP A 31 6.75 -4.07 -6.06
N ALA A 32 6.54 -2.84 -5.55
CA ALA A 32 7.61 -2.05 -4.94
C ALA A 32 8.22 -2.74 -3.72
N ALA A 33 7.41 -3.34 -2.84
CA ALA A 33 7.89 -4.06 -1.67
C ALA A 33 8.74 -5.29 -2.04
N GLU A 34 8.37 -6.02 -3.09
CA GLU A 34 9.21 -7.09 -3.64
C GLU A 34 10.53 -6.55 -4.18
N GLY A 35 10.48 -5.44 -4.94
CA GLY A 35 11.66 -4.79 -5.52
C GLY A 35 12.65 -4.25 -4.49
N ILE A 36 12.16 -3.78 -3.34
CA ILE A 36 12.97 -3.26 -2.22
C ILE A 36 13.78 -4.36 -1.51
N LEU A 37 13.34 -5.62 -1.64
CA LEU A 37 13.95 -6.76 -0.96
C LEU A 37 14.97 -7.45 -1.88
N ASP A 38 16.25 -7.45 -1.50
CA ASP A 38 17.40 -7.96 -2.27
C ASP A 38 17.40 -9.49 -2.59
N SER A 39 16.37 -10.24 -2.21
CA SER A 39 16.35 -11.71 -2.28
C SER A 39 14.92 -12.20 -2.44
N LYS A 40 14.71 -13.47 -2.88
CA LYS A 40 13.38 -14.13 -2.95
C LYS A 40 12.66 -14.03 -1.60
N PRO A 41 11.81 -13.02 -1.39
CA PRO A 41 11.34 -12.72 -0.06
C PRO A 41 10.19 -13.66 0.29
N SER A 42 10.03 -13.97 1.57
CA SER A 42 8.81 -14.65 2.01
C SER A 42 7.62 -13.69 1.91
N ARG A 43 6.42 -14.23 1.72
CA ARG A 43 5.18 -13.45 1.72
C ARG A 43 5.05 -12.56 2.96
N GLU A 44 5.42 -13.08 4.13
CA GLU A 44 5.42 -12.34 5.40
C GLU A 44 6.45 -11.19 5.45
N GLU A 45 7.56 -11.29 4.72
CA GLU A 45 8.53 -10.18 4.58
C GLU A 45 7.97 -9.08 3.68
N VAL A 46 7.39 -9.47 2.54
CA VAL A 46 6.73 -8.52 1.62
C VAL A 46 5.59 -7.80 2.33
N GLU A 47 4.67 -8.52 2.97
CA GLU A 47 3.55 -7.94 3.71
C GLU A 47 3.99 -6.93 4.78
N ARG A 48 5.10 -7.20 5.49
CA ARG A 48 5.66 -6.25 6.46
C ARG A 48 6.15 -4.96 5.79
N VAL A 49 6.81 -5.06 4.64
CA VAL A 49 7.28 -3.89 3.90
C VAL A 49 6.12 -3.09 3.33
N ILE A 50 5.04 -3.72 2.81
CA ILE A 50 3.89 -2.94 2.32
C ILE A 50 3.20 -2.23 3.47
N LEU A 51 3.02 -2.88 4.63
CA LEU A 51 2.40 -2.22 5.79
C LEU A 51 3.25 -1.05 6.29
N GLN A 52 4.58 -1.16 6.18
CA GLN A 52 5.47 -0.05 6.48
C GLN A 52 5.32 1.09 5.45
N LEU A 53 5.31 0.79 4.15
CA LEU A 53 5.04 1.79 3.09
C LEU A 53 3.70 2.49 3.30
N ILE A 54 2.63 1.74 3.60
CA ILE A 54 1.30 2.28 3.87
C ILE A 54 1.32 3.21 5.09
N SER A 55 1.99 2.81 6.17
CA SER A 55 2.14 3.67 7.36
C SER A 55 2.81 4.99 6.99
N ASP A 56 3.89 4.92 6.23
CA ASP A 56 4.72 6.08 5.91
C ASP A 56 4.08 7.02 4.89
N VAL A 57 3.29 6.51 3.93
CA VAL A 57 2.48 7.37 3.03
C VAL A 57 1.34 8.05 3.80
N ILE A 58 0.70 7.36 4.75
CA ILE A 58 -0.34 7.95 5.62
C ILE A 58 0.27 9.07 6.48
N ASP A 59 1.46 8.86 7.04
CA ASP A 59 2.17 9.88 7.81
C ASP A 59 2.54 11.11 6.97
N ARG A 60 2.57 10.98 5.64
CA ARG A 60 2.76 12.07 4.68
C ARG A 60 1.45 12.65 4.14
N GLY A 61 0.30 12.27 4.71
CA GLY A 61 -1.00 12.84 4.41
C GLY A 61 -1.80 12.12 3.33
N VAL A 62 -1.28 11.01 2.79
CA VAL A 62 -2.02 10.19 1.81
C VAL A 62 -3.16 9.45 2.52
N GLN A 63 -4.36 9.54 1.99
CA GLN A 63 -5.55 8.87 2.50
C GLN A 63 -5.71 7.48 1.86
N VAL A 64 -6.18 6.53 2.67
CA VAL A 64 -6.65 5.24 2.19
C VAL A 64 -8.14 5.36 1.86
N VAL A 65 -8.52 4.92 0.67
CA VAL A 65 -9.88 5.10 0.13
C VAL A 65 -10.43 3.77 -0.43
N ASP A 66 -11.74 3.59 -0.34
CA ASP A 66 -12.48 2.59 -1.10
C ASP A 66 -12.85 3.15 -2.48
N LEU A 67 -12.80 2.30 -3.51
CA LEU A 67 -13.42 2.60 -4.79
C LEU A 67 -14.93 2.36 -4.68
N GLY A 68 -15.72 3.42 -4.70
CA GLY A 68 -17.17 3.37 -4.69
C GLY A 68 -17.75 3.13 -6.08
N GLY A 69 -18.49 2.02 -6.24
CA GLY A 69 -19.42 1.78 -7.34
C GLY A 69 -18.89 2.00 -8.77
N SER A 70 -19.81 2.07 -9.74
CA SER A 70 -19.49 2.15 -11.18
C SER A 70 -19.05 3.54 -11.66
N GLY A 71 -18.76 4.48 -10.76
CA GLY A 71 -18.58 5.91 -11.07
C GLY A 71 -17.19 6.49 -10.81
N GLY A 72 -16.27 5.76 -10.18
CA GLY A 72 -14.96 6.32 -9.81
C GLY A 72 -15.01 7.27 -8.61
N ASP A 73 -16.05 7.16 -7.78
CA ASP A 73 -16.12 7.88 -6.51
C ASP A 73 -15.16 7.21 -5.53
N PHE A 74 -14.38 8.01 -4.80
CA PHE A 74 -13.46 7.51 -3.78
C PHE A 74 -13.97 7.92 -2.41
N THR A 75 -14.13 6.94 -1.52
CA THR A 75 -14.59 7.17 -0.15
C THR A 75 -13.43 6.95 0.81
N PRO A 76 -12.93 8.00 1.49
CA PRO A 76 -11.91 7.86 2.53
C PRO A 76 -12.34 6.92 3.64
N TRP A 77 -11.41 6.10 4.12
CA TRP A 77 -11.62 5.28 5.30
C TRP A 77 -11.65 6.17 6.54
N GLU A 78 -12.78 6.20 7.25
CA GLU A 78 -12.93 6.89 8.53
C GLU A 78 -12.33 6.04 9.68
N SER A 79 -11.03 5.77 9.63
CA SER A 79 -10.34 4.97 10.64
C SER A 79 -8.98 5.55 11.01
N SER A 80 -8.48 5.23 12.20
CA SER A 80 -7.12 5.58 12.59
C SER A 80 -6.08 4.83 11.74
N LYS A 81 -4.85 5.36 11.65
CA LYS A 81 -3.74 4.68 10.95
C LYS A 81 -3.57 3.23 11.42
N SER A 82 -3.60 3.00 12.73
CA SER A 82 -3.46 1.65 13.31
C SER A 82 -4.60 0.71 12.90
N GLU A 83 -5.84 1.21 12.83
CA GLU A 83 -6.99 0.42 12.37
C GLU A 83 -6.93 0.14 10.86
N THR A 84 -6.52 1.13 10.07
CA THR A 84 -6.27 0.98 8.63
C THR A 84 -5.24 -0.11 8.37
N LEU A 85 -4.08 -0.04 9.01
CA LEU A 85 -3.01 -1.03 8.85
C LEU A 85 -3.45 -2.43 9.26
N ARG A 86 -4.19 -2.54 10.38
CA ARG A 86 -4.77 -3.82 10.81
C ARG A 86 -5.76 -4.36 9.78
N ARG A 87 -6.67 -3.53 9.27
CA ARG A 87 -7.65 -3.94 8.24
C ARG A 87 -6.93 -4.43 6.99
N VAL A 88 -5.96 -3.69 6.47
CA VAL A 88 -5.19 -4.11 5.28
C VAL A 88 -4.47 -5.43 5.53
N ALA A 89 -3.81 -5.59 6.69
CA ALA A 89 -3.14 -6.84 7.06
C ALA A 89 -4.11 -8.04 7.17
N GLU A 90 -5.35 -7.82 7.61
CA GLU A 90 -6.39 -8.86 7.69
C GLU A 90 -6.96 -9.20 6.30
N GLU A 91 -7.19 -8.20 5.45
CA GLU A 91 -7.71 -8.39 4.10
C GLU A 91 -6.69 -9.08 3.18
N MET A 92 -5.41 -8.70 3.22
CA MET A 92 -4.36 -9.34 2.40
C MET A 92 -4.27 -10.86 2.63
N LYS A 93 -4.62 -11.35 3.82
CA LYS A 93 -4.64 -12.79 4.13
C LYS A 93 -5.75 -13.56 3.43
N ARG A 94 -6.77 -12.85 2.89
CA ARG A 94 -7.92 -13.47 2.22
C ARG A 94 -7.67 -13.77 0.75
N TYR A 95 -6.62 -13.19 0.18
CA TYR A 95 -6.27 -13.34 -1.22
C TYR A 95 -4.98 -14.14 -1.36
N ASP A 96 -4.93 -15.06 -2.31
CA ASP A 96 -3.71 -15.81 -2.62
C ASP A 96 -2.88 -15.10 -3.70
N ASP A 97 -3.54 -14.41 -4.63
CA ASP A 97 -2.91 -13.62 -5.70
C ASP A 97 -2.79 -12.15 -5.27
N PRO A 98 -1.56 -11.58 -5.23
CA PRO A 98 -1.35 -10.15 -4.95
C PRO A 98 -2.07 -9.20 -5.91
N MET A 99 -2.41 -9.64 -7.12
CA MET A 99 -3.19 -8.83 -8.07
C MET A 99 -4.61 -8.55 -7.57
N ASP A 100 -5.18 -9.45 -6.77
CA ASP A 100 -6.50 -9.28 -6.17
C ASP A 100 -6.49 -8.23 -5.04
N PHE A 101 -5.32 -7.76 -4.61
CA PHE A 101 -5.23 -6.68 -3.61
C PHE A 101 -5.83 -5.36 -4.11
N ILE A 102 -6.10 -5.23 -5.41
CA ILE A 102 -6.86 -4.11 -5.98
C ILE A 102 -8.26 -3.96 -5.36
N GLU A 103 -8.82 -5.06 -4.84
CA GLU A 103 -10.12 -5.10 -4.18
C GLU A 103 -10.07 -4.66 -2.70
N ILE A 104 -8.86 -4.47 -2.14
CA ILE A 104 -8.69 -4.13 -0.72
C ILE A 104 -8.83 -2.63 -0.50
N CYS A 105 -7.94 -1.85 -1.11
CA CYS A 105 -7.87 -0.40 -0.90
C CYS A 105 -7.02 0.31 -1.96
N TRP A 106 -7.20 1.62 -1.99
CA TRP A 106 -6.54 2.55 -2.89
C TRP A 106 -6.00 3.73 -2.09
N PHE A 107 -5.12 4.53 -2.69
CA PHE A 107 -4.45 5.65 -2.03
C PHE A 107 -4.56 6.93 -2.84
N ARG A 108 -4.83 8.05 -2.16
CA ARG A 108 -4.99 9.39 -2.76
C ARG A 108 -4.62 10.49 -1.78
N ALA A 109 -4.00 11.57 -2.24
CA ALA A 109 -3.74 12.78 -1.45
C ALA A 109 -4.77 13.90 -1.71
#